data_AF-A0A813GGL2-F1
#
_entry.id   AF-A0A813GGL2-F1
#
_cell.length_a   1.000
_cell.length_b   1.000
_cell.length_c   1.000
_cell.angle_alpha   90.00
_cell.angle_beta   90.00
_cell.angle_gamma   90.00
#
_symmetry.space_group_name_H-M   'P 1'
#
loop_
_entity.id
_entity.type
_entity.pdbx_description
1 polymer ?
#
loop_
_entity_poly.entity_id
_entity_poly.type
_entity_poly.pdbx_seq_one_letter_code
_entity_poly.pdbx_strand_id
1 'polypeptide(L)'
;MFYSQSNRNFVFNHPSFKDLRENIKKLFLTPLPEPYYSHNFAKPGGYSLLLETEHFWDLTLTPKLLLFQADSWVCPGAASRLPQFLKCHYVGAPWRKNHKVCPCLVGVGNGGFSIRDKEAMKRVIRSDPVDPRATIPAEDVYFCSHLQGSTPSKSIAVHFAHEGSYDGEDSVDVYIRAEQILQERSTSWRQSALA
;
A
#
# COMPACT_ATOMS: atom_id res chain seq x y z
N MET A 1 6.92 1.81 -9.87
CA MET A 1 7.57 1.16 -8.72
C MET A 1 8.80 1.97 -8.36
N PHE A 2 8.90 2.36 -7.09
CA PHE A 2 10.08 3.06 -6.59
C PHE A 2 11.20 2.07 -6.22
N TYR A 3 12.46 2.46 -6.37
CA TYR A 3 13.61 1.62 -6.02
C TYR A 3 14.75 2.43 -5.40
N SER A 4 15.52 1.81 -4.52
CA SER A 4 16.75 2.33 -3.92
C SER A 4 17.99 1.64 -4.50
N GLN A 5 19.18 2.06 -4.09
CA GLN A 5 20.42 1.37 -4.44
C GLN A 5 20.39 -0.11 -4.00
N SER A 6 19.83 -0.40 -2.82
CA SER A 6 19.82 -1.74 -2.22
C SER A 6 19.01 -2.76 -3.02
N ASN A 7 17.89 -2.36 -3.64
CA ASN A 7 17.02 -3.27 -4.40
C ASN A 7 17.13 -3.09 -5.93
N ARG A 8 17.99 -2.18 -6.41
CA ARG A 8 18.17 -1.90 -7.85
C ARG A 8 18.43 -3.15 -8.67
N ASN A 9 19.39 -3.99 -8.25
CA ASN A 9 19.74 -5.18 -9.02
C ASN A 9 18.54 -6.13 -9.19
N PHE A 10 17.79 -6.34 -8.11
CA PHE A 10 16.59 -7.17 -8.11
C PHE A 10 15.51 -6.60 -9.04
N VAL A 11 15.18 -5.31 -8.88
CA VAL A 11 14.13 -4.63 -9.65
C VAL A 11 14.39 -4.66 -11.17
N PHE A 12 15.65 -4.54 -11.59
CA PHE A 12 16.00 -4.53 -13.01
C PHE A 12 16.13 -5.93 -13.61
N ASN A 13 16.67 -6.89 -12.86
CA ASN A 13 17.06 -8.19 -13.41
C ASN A 13 16.08 -9.32 -13.12
N HIS A 14 15.10 -9.13 -12.23
CA HIS A 14 14.08 -10.15 -11.99
C HIS A 14 13.27 -10.43 -13.28
N PRO A 15 13.15 -11.68 -13.74
CA PRO A 15 12.52 -12.00 -15.03
C PRO A 15 11.11 -11.42 -15.19
N SER A 16 10.27 -11.53 -14.15
CA SER A 16 8.90 -11.00 -14.20
C SER A 16 8.84 -9.47 -14.31
N PHE A 17 9.79 -8.75 -13.70
CA PHE A 17 9.85 -7.29 -13.84
C PHE A 17 10.42 -6.87 -15.17
N LYS A 18 11.38 -7.63 -15.71
CA LYS A 18 11.87 -7.41 -17.06
C LYS A 18 10.75 -7.58 -18.09
N ASP A 19 9.97 -8.65 -17.98
CA ASP A 19 8.81 -8.90 -18.84
C ASP A 19 7.75 -7.80 -18.73
N LEU A 20 7.42 -7.37 -17.50
CA LEU A 20 6.48 -6.27 -17.25
C LEU A 20 6.94 -4.92 -17.82
N ARG A 21 8.26 -4.70 -17.95
CA ARG A 21 8.86 -3.46 -18.49
C ARG A 21 8.97 -3.50 -20.01
N GLU A 22 9.56 -4.57 -20.55
CA GLU A 22 9.98 -4.64 -21.94
C GLU A 22 8.87 -5.12 -22.88
N ASN A 23 8.11 -6.14 -22.43
CA ASN A 23 7.09 -6.78 -23.26
C ASN A 23 5.70 -6.22 -22.97
N ILE A 24 5.29 -6.20 -21.69
CA ILE A 24 3.93 -5.78 -21.29
C ILE A 24 3.82 -4.25 -21.20
N LYS A 25 4.93 -3.55 -20.93
CA LYS A 25 5.01 -2.08 -20.80
C LYS A 25 4.05 -1.49 -19.75
N LYS A 26 3.86 -2.20 -18.63
CA LYS A 26 3.00 -1.78 -17.50
C LYS A 26 3.78 -1.44 -16.23
N LEU A 27 5.09 -1.70 -16.20
CA LEU A 27 5.95 -1.37 -15.06
C LEU A 27 6.87 -0.20 -15.42
N PHE A 28 6.73 0.90 -14.69
CA PHE A 28 7.65 2.03 -14.74
C PHE A 28 8.51 2.02 -13.47
N LEU A 29 9.81 2.25 -13.62
CA LEU A 29 10.75 2.30 -12.51
C LEU A 29 11.16 3.75 -12.26
N THR A 30 11.03 4.18 -11.01
CA THR A 30 11.42 5.53 -10.59
C THR A 30 12.42 5.39 -9.45
N PRO A 31 13.66 5.92 -9.57
CA PRO A 31 14.56 5.93 -8.44
C PRO A 31 13.95 6.76 -7.31
N LEU A 32 14.15 6.33 -6.07
CA LEU A 32 13.89 7.20 -4.92
C LEU A 32 14.78 8.44 -4.99
N PRO A 33 14.36 9.57 -4.43
CA PRO A 33 15.19 10.76 -4.35
C PRO A 33 16.26 10.61 -3.27
N GLU A 34 17.35 11.37 -3.35
CA GLU A 34 18.30 11.44 -2.23
C GLU A 34 17.67 12.18 -1.03
N PRO A 35 18.02 11.81 0.22
CA PRO A 35 18.99 10.79 0.61
C PRO A 35 18.45 9.35 0.58
N TYR A 36 17.18 9.15 0.22
CA TYR A 36 16.47 7.86 0.29
C TYR A 36 16.94 6.82 -0.73
N TYR A 37 17.49 7.24 -1.87
CA TYR A 37 18.11 6.33 -2.83
C TYR A 37 19.27 5.55 -2.22
N SER A 38 20.14 6.26 -1.48
CA SER A 38 21.32 5.72 -0.82
C SER A 38 21.03 5.27 0.63
N HIS A 39 19.80 5.46 1.12
CA HIS A 39 19.42 5.15 2.49
C HIS A 39 19.27 3.64 2.75
N ASN A 40 19.70 3.21 3.93
CA ASN A 40 19.45 1.85 4.42
C ASN A 40 18.12 1.80 5.19
N PHE A 41 17.06 1.39 4.50
CA PHE A 41 15.71 1.21 5.08
C PHE A 41 15.61 0.10 6.14
N ALA A 42 16.68 -0.64 6.44
CA ALA A 42 16.72 -1.51 7.62
C ALA A 42 16.75 -0.71 8.94
N LYS A 43 17.02 0.60 8.88
CA LYS A 43 16.90 1.48 10.05
C LYS A 43 15.43 1.87 10.28
N PRO A 44 14.94 1.84 11.54
CA PRO A 44 13.59 2.27 11.87
C PRO A 44 13.30 3.69 11.38
N GLY A 45 12.08 3.93 10.89
CA GLY A 45 11.57 5.25 10.50
C GLY A 45 11.93 5.72 9.08
N GLY A 46 12.85 5.07 8.37
CA GLY A 46 13.23 5.50 7.01
C GLY A 46 12.07 5.45 6.01
N TYR A 47 11.21 4.43 6.12
CA TYR A 47 10.00 4.30 5.31
C TYR A 47 8.98 5.41 5.63
N SER A 48 8.74 5.67 6.92
CA SER A 48 7.80 6.70 7.36
C SER A 48 8.23 8.08 6.88
N LEU A 49 9.49 8.44 7.15
CA LEU A 49 10.07 9.72 6.73
C LEU A 49 9.96 9.95 5.23
N LEU A 50 10.20 8.92 4.42
CA LEU A 50 10.05 9.01 2.97
C LEU A 50 8.61 9.45 2.61
N LEU A 51 7.61 8.75 3.15
CA LEU A 51 6.19 9.03 2.86
C LEU A 51 5.71 10.35 3.46
N GLU A 52 6.35 10.85 4.52
CA GLU A 52 6.04 12.12 5.19
C GLU A 52 6.67 13.33 4.49
N THR A 53 7.36 13.15 3.35
CA THR A 53 7.86 14.26 2.53
C THR A 53 6.98 14.54 1.31
N GLU A 54 6.71 15.82 1.03
CA GLU A 54 6.01 16.21 -0.20
C GLU A 54 6.74 15.75 -1.47
N HIS A 55 8.07 15.74 -1.42
CA HIS A 55 8.90 15.38 -2.57
C HIS A 55 8.62 13.96 -3.05
N PHE A 56 8.40 13.00 -2.15
CA PHE A 56 7.98 11.65 -2.54
C PHE A 56 6.67 11.69 -3.33
N TRP A 57 5.66 12.41 -2.84
CA TRP A 57 4.36 12.53 -3.49
C TRP A 57 4.45 13.21 -4.85
N ASP A 58 5.35 14.18 -5.03
CA ASP A 58 5.55 14.85 -6.31
C ASP A 58 6.08 13.92 -7.41
N LEU A 59 6.81 12.86 -7.05
CA LEU A 59 7.30 11.85 -7.99
C LEU A 59 6.20 10.88 -8.48
N THR A 60 5.02 10.94 -7.89
CA THR A 60 3.90 10.05 -8.23
C THR A 60 3.10 10.59 -9.40
N LEU A 61 2.73 9.70 -10.32
CA LEU A 61 2.07 10.06 -11.59
C LEU A 61 0.55 10.23 -11.48
N THR A 62 -0.06 9.66 -10.45
CA THR A 62 -1.52 9.58 -10.33
C THR A 62 -2.02 10.23 -9.05
N PRO A 63 -3.25 10.78 -9.02
CA PRO A 63 -3.82 11.38 -7.81
C PRO A 63 -4.07 10.36 -6.68
N LYS A 64 -4.40 9.11 -7.06
CA LYS A 64 -4.60 7.99 -6.11
C LYS A 64 -3.46 7.01 -6.25
N LEU A 65 -2.96 6.56 -5.10
CA LEU A 65 -1.89 5.58 -5.00
C LEU A 65 -2.36 4.38 -4.22
N LEU A 66 -2.14 3.19 -4.76
CA LEU A 66 -2.14 1.96 -3.99
C LEU A 66 -0.70 1.69 -3.52
N LEU A 67 -0.47 1.80 -2.22
CA LEU A 67 0.75 1.33 -1.58
C LEU A 67 0.54 -0.13 -1.17
N PHE A 68 1.53 -0.97 -1.46
CA PHE A 68 1.54 -2.36 -1.02
C PHE A 68 2.98 -2.81 -0.72
N GLN A 69 3.16 -3.58 0.34
CA GLN A 69 4.39 -4.26 0.71
C GLN A 69 4.32 -5.73 0.29
N ALA A 70 5.48 -6.39 0.21
CA ALA A 70 5.60 -7.73 -0.37
C ALA A 70 4.90 -8.84 0.45
N ASP A 71 4.56 -8.55 1.70
CA ASP A 71 3.82 -9.43 2.62
C ASP A 71 2.29 -9.27 2.53
N SER A 72 1.80 -8.41 1.63
CA SER A 72 0.36 -8.21 1.39
C SER A 72 -0.19 -9.09 0.28
N TRP A 73 -1.44 -9.55 0.45
CA TRP A 73 -2.12 -10.44 -0.51
C TRP A 73 -3.41 -9.78 -1.02
N VAL A 74 -3.66 -9.87 -2.32
CA VAL A 74 -4.89 -9.36 -2.96
C VAL A 74 -5.82 -10.53 -3.25
N CYS A 75 -7.02 -10.50 -2.65
CA CYS A 75 -8.01 -11.55 -2.82
C CYS A 75 -8.63 -11.54 -4.23
N PRO A 76 -9.06 -12.69 -4.77
CA PRO A 76 -9.85 -12.74 -6.00
C PRO A 76 -11.09 -11.85 -5.91
N GLY A 77 -11.43 -11.19 -7.02
CA GLY A 77 -12.58 -10.27 -7.06
C GLY A 77 -12.34 -8.89 -6.41
N ALA A 78 -11.18 -8.63 -5.80
CA ALA A 78 -10.87 -7.31 -5.21
C ALA A 78 -11.04 -6.14 -6.21
N ALA A 79 -10.77 -6.38 -7.50
CA ALA A 79 -10.90 -5.37 -8.55
C ALA A 79 -12.32 -4.79 -8.66
N SER A 80 -13.38 -5.59 -8.47
CA SER A 80 -14.77 -5.10 -8.54
C SER A 80 -15.14 -4.21 -7.35
N ARG A 81 -14.43 -4.35 -6.23
CA ARG A 81 -14.60 -3.56 -5.01
C ARG A 81 -13.73 -2.30 -4.98
N LEU A 82 -12.74 -2.18 -5.87
CA LEU A 82 -11.85 -1.02 -5.90
C LEU A 82 -12.57 0.34 -6.07
N PRO A 83 -13.60 0.49 -6.94
CA PRO A 83 -14.21 1.79 -7.23
C PRO A 83 -14.81 2.52 -6.01
N GLN A 84 -15.35 1.80 -5.02
CA GLN A 84 -15.89 2.44 -3.81
C GLN A 84 -14.78 3.08 -2.95
N PHE A 85 -13.59 2.48 -2.94
CA PHE A 85 -12.45 2.94 -2.13
C PHE A 85 -11.67 4.09 -2.78
N LEU A 86 -11.71 4.22 -4.10
CA LEU A 86 -11.08 5.33 -4.82
C LEU A 86 -11.71 6.70 -4.49
N LYS A 87 -12.89 6.73 -3.86
CA LYS A 87 -13.53 7.97 -3.39
C LYS A 87 -12.91 8.50 -2.10
N CYS A 88 -12.22 7.65 -1.34
CA CYS A 88 -11.63 8.00 -0.05
C CYS A 88 -10.32 8.78 -0.22
N HIS A 89 -9.99 9.64 0.75
CA HIS A 89 -8.65 10.21 0.85
C HIS A 89 -7.63 9.19 1.33
N TYR A 90 -8.08 8.27 2.18
CA TYR A 90 -7.27 7.22 2.76
C TYR A 90 -8.14 6.01 3.07
N VAL A 91 -7.67 4.82 2.75
CA VAL A 91 -8.22 3.57 3.30
C VAL A 91 -7.09 2.56 3.53
N GLY A 92 -7.13 1.92 4.70
CA GLY A 92 -6.26 0.84 5.14
C GLY A 92 -7.10 -0.23 5.85
N ALA A 93 -6.54 -0.92 6.83
CA ALA A 93 -7.25 -1.92 7.62
C ALA A 93 -7.93 -1.28 8.85
N PRO A 94 -9.04 -1.84 9.36
CA PRO A 94 -9.60 -1.41 10.62
C PRO A 94 -8.72 -1.85 11.80
N TRP A 95 -8.30 -0.91 12.63
CA TRP A 95 -7.61 -1.22 13.88
C TRP A 95 -8.61 -1.66 14.97
N ARG A 96 -8.18 -2.57 15.86
CA ARG A 96 -8.97 -3.02 17.01
C ARG A 96 -9.34 -1.85 17.93
N LYS A 97 -10.48 -1.94 18.65
CA LYS A 97 -11.01 -0.87 19.52
C LYS A 97 -10.01 -0.36 20.58
N ASN A 98 -9.07 -1.20 20.99
CA ASN A 98 -8.05 -0.87 22.00
C ASN A 98 -6.69 -0.53 21.39
N HIS A 99 -6.64 -0.11 20.12
CA HIS A 99 -5.39 0.30 19.49
C HIS A 99 -4.89 1.59 20.15
N LYS A 100 -4.06 1.44 21.18
CA LYS A 100 -3.56 2.53 22.04
C LYS A 100 -2.72 3.58 21.31
N VAL A 101 -2.40 3.35 20.05
CA VAL A 101 -1.38 4.10 19.30
C VAL A 101 -1.97 5.23 18.46
N CYS A 102 -3.29 5.29 18.22
CA CYS A 102 -3.82 6.29 17.29
C CYS A 102 -4.98 7.12 17.85
N PRO A 103 -4.84 8.46 17.93
CA PRO A 103 -5.93 9.39 18.23
C PRO A 103 -6.92 9.58 17.06
N CYS A 104 -6.76 8.88 15.94
CA CYS A 104 -7.68 9.00 14.82
C CYS A 104 -9.11 8.61 15.24
N LEU A 105 -10.08 9.43 14.84
CA LEU A 105 -11.50 9.22 15.17
C LEU A 105 -12.07 7.96 14.50
N VAL A 106 -11.46 7.51 13.41
CA VAL A 106 -12.01 6.44 12.55
C VAL A 106 -11.36 5.07 12.83
N GLY A 107 -10.10 5.04 13.29
CA GLY A 107 -9.39 3.81 13.62
C GLY A 107 -9.09 2.92 12.42
N VAL A 108 -8.65 3.50 11.30
CA VAL A 108 -8.33 2.78 10.06
C VAL A 108 -6.95 3.19 9.58
N GLY A 109 -6.03 2.24 9.44
CA GLY A 109 -4.69 2.48 8.92
C GLY A 109 -4.04 1.17 8.47
N ASN A 110 -3.11 1.29 7.52
CA ASN A 110 -2.22 0.22 7.14
C ASN A 110 -1.02 0.76 6.33
N GLY A 111 0.16 0.67 6.93
CA GLY A 111 1.42 1.07 6.29
C GLY A 111 1.83 0.14 5.14
N GLY A 112 1.49 -1.13 5.25
CA GLY A 112 1.80 -2.17 4.26
C GLY A 112 0.83 -2.28 3.09
N PHE A 113 -0.42 -1.84 3.21
CA PHE A 113 -1.44 -1.95 2.16
C PHE A 113 -2.53 -0.88 2.30
N SER A 114 -2.47 0.19 1.50
CA SER A 114 -3.43 1.31 1.58
C SER A 114 -3.63 2.04 0.26
N ILE A 115 -4.82 2.61 0.08
CA ILE A 115 -5.07 3.64 -0.94
C ILE A 115 -4.91 5.00 -0.29
N ARG A 116 -4.12 5.88 -0.91
CA ARG A 116 -3.85 7.23 -0.43
C ARG A 116 -4.03 8.24 -1.56
N ASP A 117 -4.67 9.37 -1.22
CA ASP A 117 -4.82 10.52 -2.09
C ASP A 117 -3.62 11.45 -1.96
N LYS A 118 -2.92 11.68 -3.07
CA LYS A 118 -1.70 12.48 -3.16
C LYS A 118 -1.87 13.85 -2.50
N GLU A 119 -2.91 14.59 -2.88
CA GLU A 119 -3.11 15.96 -2.40
C GLU A 119 -3.56 15.99 -0.94
N ALA A 120 -4.32 14.98 -0.48
CA ALA A 120 -4.63 14.84 0.94
C ALA A 120 -3.38 14.60 1.79
N MET A 121 -2.46 13.72 1.35
CA MET A 121 -1.21 13.47 2.08
C MET A 121 -0.35 14.74 2.12
N LYS A 122 -0.21 15.44 0.99
CA LYS A 122 0.52 16.71 0.93
C LYS A 122 -0.10 17.79 1.82
N ARG A 123 -1.42 17.89 1.89
CA ARG A 123 -2.10 18.82 2.82
C ARG A 123 -1.73 18.54 4.27
N VAL A 124 -1.76 17.26 4.69
CA VAL A 124 -1.36 16.85 6.04
C VAL A 124 0.09 17.24 6.33
N ILE A 125 1.02 16.90 5.43
CA ILE A 125 2.45 17.22 5.57
C ILE A 125 2.69 18.72 5.74
N ARG A 126 1.95 19.57 5.01
CA ARG A 126 2.07 21.03 5.12
C ARG A 126 1.48 21.57 6.41
N SER A 127 0.36 21.01 6.87
CA SER A 127 -0.34 21.48 8.06
C SER A 127 0.31 21.04 9.35
N ASP A 128 0.95 19.88 9.35
CA ASP A 128 1.61 19.30 10.53
C ASP A 128 2.93 18.61 10.12
N PRO A 129 3.98 19.39 9.79
CA PRO A 129 5.26 18.81 9.38
C PRO A 129 5.88 17.97 10.50
N VAL A 130 6.37 16.78 10.16
CA VAL A 130 7.03 15.90 11.12
C VAL A 130 8.31 16.53 11.64
N ASP A 131 8.44 16.62 12.97
CA ASP A 131 9.70 17.03 13.60
C ASP A 131 10.70 15.86 13.52
N PRO A 132 11.82 16.01 12.76
CA PRO A 132 12.81 14.94 12.62
C PRO A 132 13.53 14.59 13.92
N ARG A 133 13.35 15.37 14.99
CA ARG A 133 13.90 15.13 16.33
C ARG A 133 12.94 14.42 17.26
N ALA A 134 11.65 14.37 16.91
CA ALA A 134 10.65 13.66 17.69
C ALA A 134 10.69 12.15 17.40
N THR A 135 10.04 11.37 18.26
CA THR A 135 9.76 9.96 17.93
C THR A 135 8.79 9.94 16.76
N ILE A 136 9.27 9.46 15.60
CA ILE A 136 8.47 9.40 14.37
C ILE A 136 7.45 8.27 14.54
N PRO A 137 6.14 8.56 14.53
CA PRO A 137 5.12 7.52 14.52
C PRO A 137 5.22 6.69 13.24
N ALA A 138 4.57 5.53 13.21
CA ALA A 138 4.31 4.87 11.93
C ALA A 138 3.51 5.83 11.03
N GLU A 139 3.79 5.85 9.74
CA GLU A 139 3.27 6.92 8.88
C GLU A 139 1.77 6.79 8.64
N ASP A 140 1.24 5.57 8.70
CA ASP A 140 -0.20 5.32 8.65
C ASP A 140 -0.91 5.91 9.88
N VAL A 141 -0.30 5.82 11.07
CA VAL A 141 -0.74 6.50 12.30
C VAL A 141 -0.66 8.01 12.14
N TYR A 142 0.44 8.53 11.58
CA TYR A 142 0.60 9.95 11.31
C TYR A 142 -0.50 10.49 10.38
N PHE A 143 -0.66 9.90 9.19
CA PHE A 143 -1.68 10.36 8.24
C PHE A 143 -3.08 10.19 8.81
N CYS A 144 -3.40 9.06 9.43
CA CYS A 144 -4.73 8.82 9.97
C CYS A 144 -5.10 9.78 11.10
N SER A 145 -4.12 10.22 11.90
CA SER A 145 -4.35 11.17 13.01
C SER A 145 -4.64 12.59 12.53
N HIS A 146 -4.15 12.98 11.35
CA HIS A 146 -4.23 14.36 10.84
C HIS A 146 -5.20 14.53 9.68
N LEU A 147 -5.63 13.44 9.03
CA LEU A 147 -6.59 13.50 7.95
C LEU A 147 -7.98 13.92 8.45
N GLN A 148 -8.51 14.96 7.82
CA GLN A 148 -9.90 15.37 7.98
C GLN A 148 -10.73 14.85 6.79
N GLY A 149 -11.77 14.08 7.09
CA GLY A 149 -12.78 13.66 6.11
C GLY A 149 -12.35 12.58 5.11
N SER A 150 -13.36 11.92 4.51
CA SER A 150 -13.25 10.88 3.47
C SER A 150 -12.39 9.66 3.81
N THR A 151 -12.27 9.31 5.09
CA THR A 151 -11.81 7.98 5.54
C THR A 151 -13.04 7.10 5.78
N PRO A 152 -13.10 5.86 5.27
CA PRO A 152 -14.26 5.00 5.45
C PRO A 152 -14.39 4.54 6.91
N SER A 153 -15.61 4.21 7.35
CA SER A 153 -15.82 3.55 8.64
C SER A 153 -15.10 2.21 8.70
N LYS A 154 -14.84 1.70 9.92
CA LYS A 154 -14.25 0.37 10.11
C LYS A 154 -15.02 -0.76 9.40
N SER A 155 -16.35 -0.69 9.39
CA SER A 155 -17.22 -1.65 8.71
C SER A 155 -17.08 -1.64 7.19
N ILE A 156 -16.66 -0.52 6.59
CA ILE A 156 -16.35 -0.44 5.17
C ILE A 156 -14.88 -0.82 4.92
N ALA A 157 -13.97 -0.38 5.78
CA ALA A 157 -12.53 -0.66 5.67
C ALA A 157 -12.18 -2.15 5.78
N VAL A 158 -12.95 -2.95 6.52
CA VAL A 158 -12.75 -4.41 6.63
C VAL A 158 -12.85 -5.11 5.27
N HIS A 159 -13.59 -4.53 4.32
CA HIS A 159 -13.72 -5.04 2.95
C HIS A 159 -12.58 -4.58 2.02
N PHE A 160 -11.66 -3.77 2.51
CA PHE A 160 -10.47 -3.33 1.79
C PHE A 160 -9.23 -4.11 2.23
N ALA A 161 -8.92 -4.14 3.53
CA ALA A 161 -7.73 -4.79 4.08
C ALA A 161 -7.92 -5.27 5.52
N HIS A 162 -7.05 -6.18 5.97
CA HIS A 162 -7.04 -6.75 7.32
C HIS A 162 -5.59 -6.89 7.83
N GLU A 163 -5.34 -6.54 9.11
CA GLU A 163 -4.00 -6.58 9.75
C GLU A 163 -3.89 -7.64 10.87
N GLY A 164 -5.00 -8.29 11.25
CA GLY A 164 -5.06 -9.24 12.36
C GLY A 164 -5.15 -10.71 11.95
N SER A 165 -5.18 -11.59 12.96
CA SER A 165 -5.59 -12.98 12.81
C SER A 165 -7.06 -13.06 12.41
N TYR A 166 -7.35 -13.84 11.37
CA TYR A 166 -8.69 -14.22 10.90
C TYR A 166 -9.45 -14.93 12.03
N ASP A 167 -10.52 -14.32 12.54
CA ASP A 167 -11.42 -14.91 13.54
C ASP A 167 -12.67 -15.57 12.91
N GLY A 168 -12.79 -15.54 11.59
CA GLY A 168 -13.71 -16.39 10.83
C GLY A 168 -15.16 -15.95 10.75
N GLU A 169 -15.57 -14.89 11.45
CA GLU A 169 -17.00 -14.54 11.49
C GLU A 169 -17.47 -13.50 10.46
N ASP A 170 -16.62 -12.74 9.78
CA ASP A 170 -17.12 -11.68 8.86
C ASP A 170 -16.27 -11.44 7.59
N SER A 171 -15.84 -12.50 6.93
CA SER A 171 -15.37 -12.39 5.54
C SER A 171 -15.87 -13.53 4.68
N VAL A 172 -16.73 -13.19 3.72
CA VAL A 172 -17.10 -14.07 2.62
C VAL A 172 -15.85 -14.28 1.77
N ASP A 173 -15.29 -15.49 1.89
CA ASP A 173 -14.32 -16.21 1.05
C ASP A 173 -13.22 -15.42 0.33
N VAL A 174 -11.96 -15.80 0.56
CA VAL A 174 -11.23 -16.77 -0.31
C VAL A 174 -9.86 -17.03 0.34
N TYR A 175 -9.71 -18.16 1.03
CA TYR A 175 -8.40 -18.73 1.33
C TYR A 175 -7.92 -19.49 0.09
N ILE A 176 -6.93 -18.95 -0.61
CA ILE A 176 -6.17 -19.73 -1.59
C ILE A 176 -4.76 -19.87 -1.03
N ARG A 177 -4.35 -21.10 -0.73
CA ARG A 177 -2.94 -21.40 -0.44
C ARG A 177 -2.11 -21.06 -1.68
N ALA A 178 -0.90 -20.53 -1.52
CA ALA A 178 -0.01 -20.23 -2.65
C ALA A 178 0.14 -21.40 -3.65
N GLU A 179 0.03 -22.64 -3.17
CA GLU A 179 0.05 -23.88 -3.95
C GLU A 179 -1.15 -24.02 -4.91
N GLN A 180 -2.34 -23.55 -4.52
CA GLN A 180 -3.54 -23.55 -5.38
C GLN A 180 -3.46 -22.50 -6.50
N ILE A 181 -2.81 -21.35 -6.27
CA ILE A 181 -2.54 -20.35 -7.32
C ILE A 181 -1.68 -20.95 -8.45
N LEU A 182 -0.75 -21.84 -8.09
CA LEU A 182 0.11 -22.52 -9.07
C LEU A 182 -0.62 -23.64 -9.82
N GLN A 183 -1.57 -24.32 -9.17
CA GLN A 183 -2.39 -25.35 -9.82
C GLN A 183 -3.41 -24.77 -10.81
N GLU A 184 -4.09 -23.67 -10.45
CA GLU A 184 -5.10 -23.01 -11.32
C GLU A 184 -4.47 -22.35 -12.56
N ARG A 185 -3.21 -21.92 -12.47
CA ARG A 185 -2.44 -21.42 -13.62
C ARG A 185 -2.12 -22.50 -14.66
N SER A 186 -2.14 -23.78 -14.29
CA SER A 186 -1.85 -24.89 -15.21
C SER A 186 -3.03 -25.26 -16.11
N THR A 187 -4.27 -25.02 -15.65
CA THR A 187 -5.50 -25.48 -16.33
C THR A 187 -6.19 -24.37 -17.13
N SER A 188 -6.13 -23.11 -16.66
CA SER A 188 -6.90 -22.01 -17.27
C SER A 188 -6.35 -21.50 -18.62
N TRP A 189 -5.02 -21.53 -18.85
CA TRP A 189 -4.44 -20.98 -20.09
C TRP A 189 -4.50 -21.93 -21.30
N ARG A 190 -4.83 -23.21 -21.12
CA ARG A 190 -4.88 -24.18 -22.24
C ARG A 190 -6.22 -24.22 -22.98
N GLN A 191 -7.30 -23.68 -22.41
CA GLN A 191 -8.62 -23.72 -23.06
C GLN A 191 -9.00 -22.44 -23.81
N SER A 192 -8.36 -21.30 -23.54
CA SER A 192 -8.60 -20.05 -24.28
C SER A 192 -7.65 -19.84 -25.47
N ALA A 193 -6.81 -20.82 -25.80
CA ALA A 193 -5.93 -20.81 -26.97
C ALA A 193 -6.40 -21.77 -28.09
N LEU A 194 -7.58 -22.38 -27.95
CA LEU A 194 -8.17 -23.32 -28.91
C LEU A 194 -9.68 -23.13 -29.14
N ALA A 195 -10.21 -21.91 -28.94
CA ALA A 195 -11.57 -21.54 -29.31
C ALA A 195 -11.58 -20.27 -30.15
#